data_AF-U7FPY1-F1
#
_entry.id   AF-U7FPY1-F1
#
_cell.length_a   1.000
_cell.length_b   1.000
_cell.length_c   1.000
_cell.angle_alpha   90.00
_cell.angle_beta   90.00
_cell.angle_gamma   90.00
#
_symmetry.space_group_name_H-M   'P 1'
#
loop_
_entity.id
_entity.type
_entity.pdbx_description
1 polymer ?
#
loop_
_entity_poly.entity_id
_entity_poly.type
_entity_poly.pdbx_seq_one_letter_code
_entity_poly.pdbx_strand_id
1 'polypeptide(L)' 'MIRIDEIWLATEPLDMRAGPDKALARVIQVFGSAKPHCAYLFANKRGNRMKVLIHDGSGSWCAAMPSSRS' A
#
# COMPACT_ATOMS: atom_id res chain seq x y z
N MET A 1 -14.89 -10.47 8.08
CA MET A 1 -14.72 -10.14 6.65
C MET A 1 -14.07 -8.77 6.57
N ILE A 2 -12.98 -8.61 5.82
CA ILE A 2 -12.28 -7.32 5.69
C ILE A 2 -13.11 -6.42 4.78
N ARG A 3 -13.66 -5.33 5.33
CA ARG A 3 -14.39 -4.32 4.56
C ARG A 3 -13.42 -3.28 4.02
N ILE A 4 -13.46 -3.05 2.71
CA ILE A 4 -12.70 -2.01 2.01
C ILE A 4 -13.72 -1.15 1.27
N ASP A 5 -13.83 0.11 1.66
CA ASP A 5 -14.73 1.07 1.05
C ASP A 5 -14.04 1.85 -0.09
N GLU A 6 -12.72 2.04 0.00
CA GLU A 6 -11.95 2.83 -0.98
C GLU A 6 -10.59 2.19 -1.30
N ILE A 7 -10.17 2.35 -2.56
CA ILE A 7 -8.81 1.99 -3.02
C ILE A 7 -8.15 3.22 -3.62
N TRP A 8 -6.98 3.57 -3.10
CA TRP A 8 -6.19 4.72 -3.52
C TRP A 8 -4.91 4.26 -4.18
N LEU A 9 -4.62 4.78 -5.39
CA LEU A 9 -3.37 4.50 -6.10
C LEU A 9 -2.38 5.64 -5.85
N ALA A 10 -1.21 5.30 -5.30
CA ALA A 10 -0.10 6.23 -5.17
C ALA A 10 0.47 6.56 -6.56
N THR A 11 0.57 7.84 -6.87
CA THR A 11 1.17 8.34 -8.12
C THR A 11 2.70 8.36 -8.05
N GLU A 12 3.27 8.48 -6.85
CA GLU A 12 4.70 8.36 -6.64
C GLU A 12 5.13 6.91 -6.40
N PRO A 13 6.28 6.48 -6.95
CA PRO A 13 6.73 5.12 -6.81
C PRO A 13 7.21 4.82 -5.39
N LEU A 14 6.94 3.60 -4.93
CA LEU A 14 7.46 3.05 -3.69
C LEU A 14 8.63 2.08 -3.98
N ASP A 15 9.68 2.13 -3.18
CA ASP A 15 10.68 1.04 -3.18
C ASP A 15 10.01 -0.25 -2.69
N MET A 16 9.97 -1.28 -3.53
CA MET A 16 9.32 -2.55 -3.20
C MET A 16 10.01 -3.31 -2.05
N ARG A 17 11.24 -2.92 -1.68
CA ARG A 17 11.94 -3.42 -0.49
C ARG A 17 11.48 -2.73 0.80
N ALA A 18 10.78 -1.60 0.70
CA ALA A 18 10.25 -0.91 1.88
C ALA A 18 9.23 -1.80 2.59
N GLY A 19 9.39 -1.97 3.90
CA GLY A 19 8.45 -2.71 4.75
C GLY A 19 7.08 -2.01 4.89
N PRO A 20 6.12 -2.64 5.58
CA PRO A 20 4.79 -2.07 5.82
C PRO A 20 4.84 -0.71 6.53
N ASP A 21 5.73 -0.50 7.51
CA ASP A 21 5.83 0.77 8.25
C ASP A 21 6.23 1.94 7.35
N LYS A 22 7.16 1.72 6.41
CA LYS A 22 7.55 2.75 5.43
C LYS A 22 6.42 3.06 4.45
N ALA A 23 5.65 2.04 4.05
CA ALA A 23 4.46 2.25 3.22
C ALA A 23 3.40 3.05 3.98
N LEU A 24 3.17 2.73 5.26
CA LEU A 24 2.23 3.44 6.13
C LEU A 24 2.66 4.88 6.39
N ALA A 25 3.94 5.11 6.71
CA ALA A 25 4.49 6.45 6.87
C ALA A 25 4.29 7.30 5.60
N ARG A 26 4.41 6.69 4.43
CA ARG A 26 4.13 7.36 3.15
C ARG A 26 2.65 7.71 2.98
N VAL A 27 1.73 6.81 3.35
CA VAL A 27 0.29 7.12 3.36
C VAL A 27 0.02 8.33 4.27
N ILE A 28 0.53 8.30 5.49
CA ILE A 28 0.35 9.38 6.47
C ILE A 28 0.94 10.69 5.95
N GLN A 29 2.11 10.64 5.31
CA GLN A 29 2.74 11.83 4.73
C GLN A 29 1.88 12.47 3.62
N VAL A 30 1.23 11.67 2.78
CA VAL A 30 0.46 12.17 1.62
C VAL A 30 -0.97 12.55 2.02
N PHE A 31 -1.61 11.76 2.86
CA PHE A 31 -3.03 11.90 3.20
C PHE A 31 -3.27 12.51 4.59
N GLY A 32 -2.23 12.76 5.38
CA GLY A 32 -2.31 13.24 6.77
C GLY A 32 -2.61 12.14 7.79
N SER A 33 -3.31 11.09 7.39
CA SER A 33 -3.60 9.91 8.23
C SER A 33 -3.88 8.67 7.37
N ALA A 34 -3.76 7.49 7.97
CA ALA A 34 -4.26 6.25 7.37
C ALA A 34 -5.75 6.11 7.71
N LYS A 35 -6.61 6.13 6.69
CA LYS A 35 -8.05 6.01 6.87
C LYS A 35 -8.44 4.55 7.08
N PRO A 36 -9.35 4.25 8.02
CA PRO A 36 -9.87 2.89 8.19
C PRO A 36 -10.65 2.46 6.93
N HIS A 37 -10.73 1.15 6.71
CA HIS A 37 -11.39 0.52 5.57
C HIS A 37 -10.87 1.00 4.19
N CYS A 38 -9.59 1.37 4.12
CA CYS A 38 -8.96 1.83 2.88
C CYS A 38 -7.79 0.95 2.47
N ALA A 39 -7.65 0.73 1.16
CA ALA A 39 -6.49 0.10 0.56
C ALA A 39 -5.65 1.12 -0.20
N TYR A 40 -4.34 1.07 -0.02
CA TYR A 40 -3.37 1.93 -0.68
C TYR A 40 -2.48 1.08 -1.59
N LEU A 41 -2.57 1.30 -2.89
CA LEU A 41 -1.83 0.61 -3.92
C LEU A 41 -0.60 1.43 -4.32
N PHE A 42 0.55 0.78 -4.36
CA PHE A 42 1.82 1.36 -4.75
C PHE A 42 2.40 0.61 -5.92
N ALA A 43 2.96 1.34 -6.88
CA ALA A 43 3.79 0.79 -7.94
C ALA A 43 5.28 1.08 -7.67
N ASN A 44 6.17 0.26 -8.22
CA ASN A 44 7.58 0.62 -8.29
C ASN A 44 7.84 1.64 -9.41
N LYS A 45 9.05 2.22 -9.45
CA LYS A 45 9.43 3.22 -10.48
C LYS A 45 9.25 2.73 -11.93
N ARG A 46 9.35 1.42 -12.17
CA ARG A 46 9.17 0.80 -13.49
C ARG A 46 7.70 0.45 -13.80
N GLY A 47 6.79 0.55 -12.83
CA GLY A 47 5.37 0.21 -12.98
C GLY A 47 5.08 -1.28 -13.15
N ASN A 48 6.05 -2.17 -12.91
CA ASN A 48 5.92 -3.62 -13.16
C ASN A 48 5.78 -4.46 -11.89
N ARG A 49 5.87 -3.83 -10.71
CA ARG A 49 5.61 -4.46 -9.41
C ARG A 49 4.63 -3.60 -8.66
N MET A 50 3.67 -4.25 -8.00
CA MET A 50 2.73 -3.55 -7.13
C MET A 50 2.74 -4.12 -5.72
N LYS A 51 2.41 -3.24 -4.77
CA LYS A 51 2.27 -3.55 -3.35
C LYS A 51 1.02 -2.86 -2.83
N VAL A 52 0.21 -3.56 -2.06
CA VAL A 52 -1.00 -3.01 -1.44
C VAL A 52 -0.85 -3.01 0.08
N LEU A 53 -1.22 -1.90 0.70
CA LEU A 53 -1.36 -1.76 2.15
C LEU A 53 -2.85 -1.56 2.46
N ILE A 54 -3.42 -2.39 3.32
CA ILE A 54 -4.84 -2.33 3.71
C ILE A 54 -4.88 -1.92 5.18
N HIS A 55 -5.64 -0.88 5.49
CA HIS A 55 -5.98 -0.52 6.85
C HIS A 55 -7.46 -0.82 7.09
N ASP A 56 -7.78 -1.74 7.99
CA ASP A 56 -9.15 -2.22 8.24
C ASP A 56 -9.79 -1.64 9.52
N GLY A 57 -9.14 -0.65 10.13
CA GLY A 57 -9.58 0.03 11.36
C GLY A 57 -9.13 -0.64 12.67
N SER A 58 -8.70 -1.90 12.63
CA SER A 58 -8.12 -2.60 13.80
C SER A 58 -6.64 -2.94 13.61
N GLY A 59 -6.19 -3.06 12.36
CA GLY A 59 -4.80 -3.35 12.02
C GLY A 59 -4.42 -2.87 10.63
N SER A 60 -3.18 -3.14 10.24
CA SER A 60 -2.65 -2.88 8.90
C SER A 60 -2.04 -4.14 8.31
N TRP A 61 -2.43 -4.47 7.10
CA TRP A 61 -2.01 -5.68 6.38
C TRP A 61 -1.32 -5.27 5.08
N CYS A 62 -0.36 -6.07 4.62
CA CYS A 62 0.36 -5.74 3.41
C CYS A 62 0.65 -6.96 2.54
N ALA A 63 0.43 -6.82 1.24
CA ALA A 63 0.72 -7.83 0.25
C ALA A 63 1.48 -7.22 -0.93
N ALA A 64 2.40 -8.00 -1.52
CA ALA A 64 3.12 -7.60 -2.72
C ALA A 64 2.90 -8.67 -3.79
N MET A 65 2.74 -8.24 -5.05
CA MET A 65 2.71 -9.21 -6.14
C MET A 65 4.08 -9.84 -6.31
N PRO A 66 4.17 -11.18 -6.34
CA PRO A 66 5.40 -11.89 -6.66
C PRO A 66 5.91 -11.45 -8.03
N SER A 67 7.23 -11.33 -8.18
CA SER A 67 7.79 -11.20 -9.52
C SER A 67 7.65 -12.54 -10.23
N SER A 68 7.11 -12.53 -11.46
CA SER A 68 7.04 -13.74 -12.31
C SER A 68 8.42 -14.20 -12.83
N ARG A 69 9.51 -13.54 -12.44
CA ARG A 69 10.87 -14.04 -12.63
C ARG A 69 11.36 -14.62 -11.30
N SER A 70 11.34 -15.94 -11.25
CA SER A 70 12.18 -16.79 -10.40
C SER A 70 13.60 -16.78 -10.94
#